data_AF-A4V7Q4-F1
#
_entry.id   AF-A4V7Q4-F1
#
_cell.length_a   1.000
_cell.length_b   1.000
_cell.length_c   1.000
_cell.angle_alpha   90.00
_cell.angle_beta   90.00
_cell.angle_gamma   90.00
#
_symmetry.space_group_name_H-M   'P 1'
#
loop_
_entity.id
_entity.type
_entity.pdbx_description
1 polymer ?
#
loop_
_entity_poly.entity_id
_entity_poly.type
_entity_poly.pdbx_seq_one_letter_code
_entity_poly.pdbx_strand_id
1 'polypeptide(L)'
;MDDQEWLLAARRAEQPCVIHFLVCPHSPASGVLLNPLGNPVLTDYSKVDWKGLATAARATIEGQVPKSVGVYIADDASDVMDVMHMSTDTGQPFTNEPRFDHRIKAALSQLTMKDIKAGITHVSKRIPGIHLNTPINGKRPPLGALVLSLKFVRATQMIDYMTGATDDLFGAPAMVATFEGYKPAPTQGEMPAYLREWLTSEFGVVYGAGCSVLAVERTFSI
;
A
#
# COMPACT_ATOMS: atom_id res chain seq x y z
N MET A 1 -24.88 -13.00 17.16
CA MET A 1 -24.47 -13.20 15.76
C MET A 1 -25.68 -13.81 15.09
N ASP A 2 -26.34 -13.05 14.23
CA ASP A 2 -27.59 -13.48 13.61
C ASP A 2 -27.32 -14.47 12.45
N ASP A 3 -28.34 -15.22 12.02
CA ASP A 3 -28.20 -16.21 10.94
C ASP A 3 -27.86 -15.57 9.59
N GLN A 4 -28.20 -14.29 9.37
CA GLN A 4 -27.87 -13.54 8.14
C GLN A 4 -26.39 -13.14 8.10
N GLU A 5 -25.81 -12.72 9.23
CA GLU A 5 -24.38 -12.46 9.38
C GLU A 5 -23.56 -13.73 9.09
N TRP A 6 -24.00 -14.88 9.61
CA TRP A 6 -23.37 -16.17 9.31
C TRP A 6 -23.45 -16.55 7.84
N LEU A 7 -24.62 -16.41 7.21
CA LEU A 7 -24.81 -16.69 5.79
C LEU A 7 -24.01 -15.72 4.89
N LEU A 8 -23.81 -14.47 5.32
CA LEU A 8 -22.98 -13.50 4.62
C LEU A 8 -21.49 -13.83 4.77
N ALA A 9 -21.04 -14.18 5.98
CA ALA A 9 -19.67 -14.59 6.25
C ALA A 9 -19.29 -15.86 5.48
N ALA A 10 -20.16 -16.87 5.47
CA ALA A 10 -19.96 -18.11 4.73
C ALA A 10 -19.88 -17.87 3.21
N ARG A 11 -20.71 -16.97 2.65
CA ARG A 11 -20.62 -16.59 1.23
C ARG A 11 -19.32 -15.88 0.90
N ARG A 12 -18.90 -14.93 1.74
CA ARG A 12 -17.62 -14.20 1.55
C ARG A 12 -16.40 -15.10 1.66
N ALA A 13 -16.47 -16.15 2.47
CA ALA A 13 -15.37 -17.10 2.68
C ALA A 13 -14.91 -17.78 1.37
N GLU A 14 -15.86 -18.11 0.49
CA GLU A 14 -15.58 -18.78 -0.79
C GLU A 14 -15.42 -17.82 -1.97
N GLN A 15 -15.59 -16.52 -1.76
CA GLN A 15 -15.45 -15.51 -2.81
C GLN A 15 -14.02 -14.99 -2.94
N PRO A 16 -13.62 -14.52 -4.14
CA PRO A 16 -12.38 -13.78 -4.30
C PRO A 16 -12.35 -12.55 -3.40
N CYS A 17 -11.21 -12.33 -2.77
CA CYS A 17 -10.98 -11.23 -1.85
C CYS A 17 -9.62 -10.59 -2.14
N VAL A 18 -9.56 -9.27 -2.09
CA VAL A 18 -8.32 -8.51 -2.12
C VAL A 18 -8.16 -7.78 -0.80
N ILE A 19 -6.98 -7.89 -0.22
CA ILE A 19 -6.58 -7.12 0.97
C ILE A 19 -5.59 -6.07 0.51
N HIS A 20 -5.89 -4.81 0.83
CA HIS A 20 -5.03 -3.68 0.54
C HIS A 20 -4.20 -3.34 1.78
N PHE A 21 -2.89 -3.33 1.59
CA PHE A 21 -1.91 -2.95 2.60
C PHE A 21 -1.32 -1.60 2.23
N LEU A 22 -1.26 -0.71 3.21
CA LEU A 22 -0.48 0.50 3.15
C LEU A 22 0.89 0.21 3.73
N VAL A 23 1.92 0.42 2.91
CA VAL A 23 3.31 0.21 3.26
C VAL A 23 3.98 1.57 3.34
N CYS A 24 4.48 1.92 4.52
CA CYS A 24 5.13 3.18 4.82
C CYS A 24 6.62 2.93 5.11
N PRO A 25 7.52 3.11 4.13
CA PRO A 25 8.96 3.11 4.36
C PRO A 25 9.34 4.09 5.47
N HIS A 26 10.23 3.70 6.38
CA HIS A 26 10.71 4.61 7.42
C HIS A 26 11.67 5.63 6.83
N SER A 27 11.70 6.81 7.43
CA SER A 27 12.76 7.78 7.16
C SER A 27 14.11 7.24 7.66
N PRO A 28 15.24 7.68 7.06
CA PRO A 28 16.56 7.43 7.61
C PRO A 28 16.70 8.09 8.98
N ALA A 29 17.73 7.72 9.75
CA ALA A 29 17.98 8.28 11.09
C ALA A 29 18.12 9.82 11.09
N SER A 30 18.52 10.43 9.98
CA SER A 30 18.55 11.89 9.81
C SER A 30 17.17 12.54 9.79
N GLY A 31 16.10 11.76 9.59
CA GLY A 31 14.72 12.24 9.44
C GLY A 31 14.41 12.88 8.08
N VAL A 32 15.39 13.02 7.18
CA VAL A 32 15.25 13.74 5.91
C VAL A 32 15.55 12.81 4.74
N LEU A 33 14.61 12.71 3.78
CA LEU A 33 14.81 11.99 2.53
C LEU A 33 15.59 12.87 1.54
N LEU A 34 16.88 12.58 1.42
CA LEU A 34 17.79 13.25 0.51
C LEU A 34 18.41 12.22 -0.43
N ASN A 35 18.87 12.70 -1.59
CA ASN A 35 19.74 11.88 -2.43
C ASN A 35 21.11 11.65 -1.76
N PRO A 36 21.95 10.73 -2.29
CA PRO A 36 23.27 10.47 -1.72
C PRO A 36 24.22 11.69 -1.66
N LEU A 37 23.90 12.77 -2.38
CA LEU A 37 24.64 14.03 -2.38
C LEU A 37 24.06 15.07 -1.40
N GLY A 38 23.01 14.73 -0.64
CA GLY A 38 22.36 15.61 0.33
C GLY A 38 21.36 16.60 -0.26
N ASN A 39 20.92 16.43 -1.52
CA ASN A 39 19.97 17.33 -2.17
C ASN A 39 18.53 16.80 -2.09
N PRO A 40 17.52 17.68 -2.03
CA PRO A 40 16.12 17.29 -2.14
C PRO A 40 15.82 16.74 -3.54
N VAL A 41 14.89 15.79 -3.61
CA VAL A 41 14.49 15.13 -4.86
C VAL A 41 12.99 15.31 -5.08
N LEU A 42 12.62 15.60 -6.33
CA LEU A 42 11.24 15.52 -6.80
C LEU A 42 11.14 14.43 -7.88
N THR A 43 10.14 13.57 -7.75
CA THR A 43 9.93 12.38 -8.58
C THR A 43 8.73 12.58 -9.49
N ASP A 44 8.85 12.14 -10.74
CA ASP A 44 7.74 12.07 -11.70
C ASP A 44 7.06 10.70 -11.58
N TYR A 45 5.96 10.64 -10.83
CA TYR A 45 5.26 9.40 -10.52
C TYR A 45 4.68 8.70 -11.76
N SER A 46 4.48 9.43 -12.86
CA SER A 46 4.00 8.87 -14.12
C SER A 46 5.04 7.97 -14.81
N LYS A 47 6.31 8.07 -14.39
CA LYS A 47 7.44 7.31 -14.95
C LYS A 47 7.94 6.19 -14.04
N VAL A 48 7.39 6.09 -12.83
CA VAL A 48 7.79 5.07 -11.87
C VAL A 48 7.38 3.69 -12.38
N ASP A 49 8.29 2.72 -12.29
CA ASP A 49 8.02 1.34 -12.72
C ASP A 49 7.23 0.54 -11.67
N TRP A 50 5.95 0.87 -11.54
CA TRP A 50 5.00 0.18 -10.65
C TRP A 50 4.85 -1.31 -10.99
N LYS A 51 4.97 -1.65 -12.28
CA LYS A 51 4.81 -3.04 -12.75
C LYS A 51 6.07 -3.88 -12.48
N GLY A 52 7.24 -3.26 -12.59
CA GLY A 52 8.50 -3.85 -12.12
C GLY A 52 8.43 -4.20 -10.65
N LEU A 53 7.94 -3.29 -9.80
CA LEU A 53 7.71 -3.58 -8.38
C LEU A 53 6.76 -4.75 -8.17
N ALA A 54 5.63 -4.78 -8.89
CA ALA A 54 4.66 -5.88 -8.77
C ALA A 54 5.28 -7.24 -9.16
N THR A 55 6.15 -7.25 -10.17
CA THR A 55 6.85 -8.45 -10.62
C THR A 55 7.85 -8.92 -9.58
N ALA A 56 8.67 -8.00 -9.04
CA ALA A 56 9.64 -8.30 -7.98
C ALA A 56 8.95 -8.80 -6.71
N ALA A 57 7.89 -8.13 -6.26
CA ALA A 57 7.08 -8.52 -5.11
C ALA A 57 6.38 -9.87 -5.33
N ARG A 58 5.95 -10.20 -6.55
CA ARG A 58 5.39 -11.53 -6.83
C ARG A 58 6.46 -12.61 -6.72
N ALA A 59 7.68 -12.35 -7.18
CA ALA A 59 8.77 -13.31 -7.15
C ALA A 59 9.17 -13.68 -5.72
N THR A 60 9.11 -12.75 -4.77
CA THR A 60 9.47 -13.04 -3.36
C THR A 60 8.60 -14.11 -2.73
N ILE A 61 7.31 -14.19 -3.11
CA ILE A 61 6.35 -15.13 -2.51
C ILE A 61 6.06 -16.38 -3.38
N GLU A 62 6.79 -16.61 -4.49
CA GLU A 62 6.49 -17.70 -5.45
C GLU A 62 6.57 -19.11 -4.86
N GLY A 63 7.43 -19.33 -3.86
CA GLY A 63 7.51 -20.60 -3.13
C GLY A 63 6.55 -20.72 -1.94
N GLN A 64 5.98 -19.61 -1.47
CA GLN A 64 5.18 -19.58 -0.24
C GLN A 64 3.68 -19.66 -0.47
N VAL A 65 3.21 -19.15 -1.61
CA VAL A 65 1.78 -19.09 -1.92
C VAL A 65 1.45 -19.75 -3.25
N PRO A 66 0.24 -20.34 -3.40
CA PRO A 66 -0.20 -20.88 -4.68
C PRO A 66 -0.16 -19.82 -5.79
N LYS A 67 0.03 -20.26 -7.03
CA LYS A 67 0.01 -19.37 -8.21
C LYS A 67 -1.30 -18.57 -8.37
N SER A 68 -2.38 -19.03 -7.74
CA SER A 68 -3.67 -18.35 -7.72
C SER A 68 -3.69 -17.10 -6.83
N VAL A 69 -2.78 -16.98 -5.86
CA VAL A 69 -2.62 -15.78 -5.04
C VAL A 69 -1.82 -14.77 -5.85
N GLY A 70 -2.40 -13.58 -6.05
CA GLY A 70 -1.80 -12.51 -6.83
C GLY A 70 -1.30 -11.36 -5.97
N VAL A 71 -0.22 -10.72 -6.42
CA VAL A 71 0.33 -9.48 -5.87
C VAL A 71 0.03 -8.34 -6.83
N TYR A 72 -0.43 -7.22 -6.30
CA TYR A 72 -0.78 -6.04 -7.09
C TYR A 72 -0.24 -4.78 -6.42
N ILE A 73 0.32 -3.89 -7.22
CA ILE A 73 0.83 -2.58 -6.77
C ILE A 73 -0.08 -1.49 -7.31
N ALA A 74 -0.41 -0.50 -6.48
CA ALA A 74 -1.15 0.65 -6.96
C ALA A 74 -0.37 1.41 -8.05
N ASP A 75 -1.06 1.88 -9.08
CA ASP A 75 -0.47 2.72 -10.14
C ASP A 75 -0.18 4.17 -9.73
N ASP A 76 -0.23 4.43 -8.42
CA ASP A 76 0.08 5.70 -7.79
C ASP A 76 0.39 5.46 -6.31
N ALA A 77 1.04 6.42 -5.66
CA ALA A 77 1.42 6.32 -4.25
C ALA A 77 1.50 7.69 -3.58
N SER A 78 1.33 7.74 -2.26
CA SER A 78 1.36 9.00 -1.50
C SER A 78 2.79 9.45 -1.27
N ASP A 79 3.05 10.72 -1.51
CA ASP A 79 4.33 11.34 -1.16
C ASP A 79 4.42 11.64 0.34
N VAL A 80 5.62 11.97 0.83
CA VAL A 80 5.84 12.26 2.26
C VAL A 80 4.99 13.41 2.79
N MET A 81 4.66 14.40 1.97
CA MET A 81 3.88 15.56 2.40
C MET A 81 2.41 15.19 2.57
N ASP A 82 1.89 14.33 1.70
CA ASP A 82 0.56 13.75 1.85
C ASP A 82 0.42 12.92 3.14
N VAL A 83 1.46 12.15 3.49
CA VAL A 83 1.51 11.33 4.72
C VAL A 83 1.58 12.22 5.95
N MET A 84 2.43 13.25 5.92
CA MET A 84 2.56 14.24 7.00
C MET A 84 1.34 15.19 7.08
N HIS A 85 0.42 15.10 6.12
CA HIS A 85 -0.74 15.97 6.01
C HIS A 85 -0.36 17.45 5.93
N MET A 86 0.66 17.75 5.14
CA MET A 86 1.23 19.08 4.94
C MET A 86 1.05 19.56 3.50
N SER A 87 0.75 20.85 3.35
CA SER A 87 0.71 21.55 2.07
C SER A 87 2.12 21.84 1.58
N THR A 88 2.40 21.47 0.34
CA THR A 88 3.64 21.78 -0.38
C THR A 88 3.77 23.26 -0.73
N ASP A 89 2.64 23.96 -0.92
CA ASP A 89 2.61 25.40 -1.25
C ASP A 89 2.94 26.28 -0.05
N THR A 90 2.43 25.93 1.14
CA THR A 90 2.53 26.77 2.34
C THR A 90 3.50 26.23 3.39
N GLY A 91 3.87 24.95 3.30
CA GLY A 91 4.64 24.26 4.34
C GLY A 91 3.87 24.11 5.66
N GLN A 92 2.55 24.32 5.66
CA GLN A 92 1.70 24.20 6.84
C GLN A 92 0.83 22.94 6.78
N PRO A 93 0.42 22.37 7.92
CA PRO A 93 -0.55 21.29 7.94
C PRO A 93 -1.88 21.71 7.31
N PHE A 94 -2.53 20.80 6.58
CA PHE A 94 -3.92 21.02 6.17
C PHE A 94 -4.83 21.01 7.41
N THR A 95 -5.79 21.94 7.45
CA THR A 95 -6.70 22.10 8.61
C THR A 95 -8.14 21.67 8.30
N ASN A 96 -8.57 21.75 7.05
CA ASN A 96 -9.94 21.45 6.61
C ASN A 96 -10.03 20.21 5.70
N GLU A 97 -8.93 19.49 5.51
CA GLU A 97 -8.87 18.32 4.64
C GLU A 97 -8.95 17.00 5.43
N PRO A 98 -9.49 15.92 4.84
CA PRO A 98 -9.44 14.60 5.45
C PRO A 98 -8.01 14.15 5.73
N ARG A 99 -7.77 13.62 6.94
CA ARG A 99 -6.49 13.01 7.33
C ARG A 99 -6.09 11.91 6.35
N PHE A 100 -4.78 11.67 6.28
CA PHE A 100 -4.17 10.75 5.33
C PHE A 100 -4.81 9.35 5.31
N ASP A 101 -4.94 8.72 6.48
CA ASP A 101 -5.54 7.41 6.66
C ASP A 101 -7.00 7.35 6.17
N HIS A 102 -7.78 8.37 6.51
CA HIS A 102 -9.18 8.48 6.11
C HIS A 102 -9.33 8.66 4.60
N ARG A 103 -8.44 9.47 3.98
CA ARG A 103 -8.42 9.69 2.52
C ARG A 103 -8.03 8.44 1.76
N ILE A 104 -6.96 7.75 2.18
CA ILE A 104 -6.56 6.47 1.58
C ILE A 104 -7.72 5.48 1.64
N LYS A 105 -8.35 5.32 2.82
CA LYS A 105 -9.49 4.41 2.98
C LYS A 105 -10.65 4.77 2.06
N ALA A 106 -10.99 6.06 1.95
CA ALA A 106 -12.05 6.54 1.07
C ALA A 106 -11.76 6.31 -0.42
N ALA A 107 -10.49 6.40 -0.84
CA ALA A 107 -10.09 6.09 -2.21
C ALA A 107 -10.17 4.57 -2.48
N LEU A 108 -9.68 3.75 -1.55
CA LEU A 108 -9.65 2.30 -1.69
C LEU A 108 -11.04 1.65 -1.60
N SER A 109 -11.97 2.22 -0.84
CA SER A 109 -13.34 1.69 -0.71
C SER A 109 -14.15 1.75 -2.01
N GLN A 110 -13.68 2.52 -3.00
CA GLN A 110 -14.29 2.62 -4.33
C GLN A 110 -13.74 1.61 -5.33
N LEU A 111 -12.73 0.83 -4.93
CA LEU A 111 -12.14 -0.18 -5.80
C LEU A 111 -13.07 -1.37 -5.98
N THR A 112 -13.04 -1.91 -7.19
CA THR A 112 -13.69 -3.15 -7.56
C THR A 112 -12.65 -4.12 -8.10
N MET A 113 -13.03 -5.40 -8.23
CA MET A 113 -12.15 -6.41 -8.83
C MET A 113 -11.68 -6.09 -10.26
N LYS A 114 -12.40 -5.22 -10.99
CA LYS A 114 -12.02 -4.78 -12.35
C LYS A 114 -10.80 -3.87 -12.36
N ASP A 115 -10.52 -3.22 -11.24
CA ASP A 115 -9.41 -2.29 -11.05
C ASP A 115 -8.10 -3.00 -10.74
N ILE A 116 -8.17 -4.31 -10.47
CA ILE A 116 -7.09 -5.12 -9.92
C ILE A 116 -6.74 -6.21 -10.93
N LYS A 117 -5.82 -5.88 -11.83
CA LYS A 117 -5.48 -6.73 -12.98
C LYS A 117 -4.04 -6.53 -13.40
N ALA A 118 -3.44 -7.57 -14.00
CA ALA A 118 -2.11 -7.51 -14.58
C ALA A 118 -1.01 -6.97 -13.63
N GLY A 119 -1.12 -7.30 -12.33
CA GLY A 119 -0.18 -6.86 -11.29
C GLY A 119 -0.37 -5.43 -10.81
N ILE A 120 -1.40 -4.72 -11.30
CA ILE A 120 -1.66 -3.32 -10.97
C ILE A 120 -3.05 -3.15 -10.33
N THR A 121 -3.11 -2.25 -9.35
CA THR A 121 -4.35 -1.70 -8.78
C THR A 121 -4.52 -0.26 -9.26
N HIS A 122 -5.56 0.03 -10.04
CA HIS A 122 -5.77 1.37 -10.59
C HIS A 122 -6.44 2.33 -9.58
N VAL A 123 -5.64 3.20 -8.95
CA VAL A 123 -6.09 4.13 -7.89
C VAL A 123 -5.99 5.60 -8.30
N SER A 124 -5.08 5.95 -9.22
CA SER A 124 -4.80 7.35 -9.63
C SER A 124 -6.03 8.16 -10.08
N LYS A 125 -7.09 7.47 -10.54
CA LYS A 125 -8.31 8.08 -11.10
C LYS A 125 -9.49 8.14 -10.10
N ARG A 126 -9.27 7.75 -8.84
CA ARG A 126 -10.34 7.70 -7.81
C ARG A 126 -10.57 9.08 -7.18
N ILE A 127 -11.81 9.35 -6.75
CA ILE A 127 -12.20 10.60 -6.08
C ILE A 127 -12.97 10.26 -4.80
N PRO A 128 -12.47 10.61 -3.60
CA PRO A 128 -11.22 11.32 -3.38
C PRO A 128 -10.02 10.46 -3.80
N GLY A 129 -9.02 11.08 -4.39
CA GLY A 129 -7.77 10.41 -4.71
C GLY A 129 -6.94 10.20 -3.45
N ILE A 130 -5.72 9.69 -3.61
CA ILE A 130 -4.80 9.48 -2.49
C ILE A 130 -3.97 10.74 -2.14
N HIS A 131 -4.11 11.82 -2.92
CA HIS A 131 -3.30 13.04 -2.81
C HIS A 131 -4.12 14.26 -2.43
N LEU A 132 -3.51 15.17 -1.65
CA LEU A 132 -4.01 16.53 -1.46
C LEU A 132 -3.15 17.55 -2.21
N ASN A 133 -1.85 17.29 -2.27
CA ASN A 133 -0.91 18.18 -2.93
C ASN A 133 -1.01 18.08 -4.45
N THR A 134 -0.92 19.23 -5.12
CA THR A 134 -0.79 19.28 -6.58
C THR A 134 0.69 19.09 -6.95
N PRO A 135 1.03 18.32 -8.00
CA PRO A 135 2.41 18.16 -8.44
C PRO A 135 3.06 19.49 -8.86
N ILE A 136 4.31 19.70 -8.46
CA ILE A 136 5.15 20.83 -8.88
C ILE A 136 5.85 20.43 -10.18
N ASN A 137 5.48 21.06 -11.31
CA ASN A 137 5.98 20.70 -12.64
C ASN A 137 5.82 19.20 -12.97
N GLY A 138 4.68 18.62 -12.60
CA GLY A 138 4.39 17.19 -12.78
C GLY A 138 5.16 16.26 -11.84
N LYS A 139 5.91 16.81 -10.89
CA LYS A 139 6.72 16.06 -9.92
C LYS A 139 6.28 16.29 -8.49
N ARG A 140 6.66 15.37 -7.62
CA ARG A 140 6.23 15.34 -6.22
C ARG A 140 7.39 14.98 -5.30
N PRO A 141 7.30 15.30 -4.00
CA PRO A 141 8.25 14.80 -3.02
C PRO A 141 8.38 13.26 -3.09
N PRO A 142 9.44 12.68 -2.51
CA PRO A 142 9.63 11.24 -2.51
C PRO A 142 8.49 10.49 -1.83
N LEU A 143 8.39 9.20 -2.11
CA LEU A 143 7.34 8.33 -1.60
C LEU A 143 7.32 8.29 -0.08
N GLY A 144 6.14 8.52 0.50
CA GLY A 144 5.89 8.33 1.92
C GLY A 144 5.13 7.03 2.20
N ALA A 145 4.22 6.63 1.30
CA ALA A 145 3.50 5.38 1.44
C ALA A 145 2.98 4.85 0.09
N LEU A 146 2.99 3.53 -0.09
CA LEU A 146 2.44 2.84 -1.27
C LEU A 146 1.36 1.83 -0.87
N VAL A 147 0.51 1.48 -1.84
CA VAL A 147 -0.51 0.44 -1.65
C VAL A 147 -0.08 -0.84 -2.36
N LEU A 148 0.14 -1.90 -1.59
CA LEU A 148 0.36 -3.26 -2.06
C LEU A 148 -0.88 -4.09 -1.74
N SER A 149 -1.34 -4.91 -2.67
CA SER A 149 -2.55 -5.70 -2.50
C SER A 149 -2.31 -7.19 -2.74
N LEU A 150 -2.87 -8.03 -1.88
CA LEU A 150 -2.89 -9.48 -2.06
C LEU A 150 -4.30 -9.91 -2.48
N LYS A 151 -4.40 -10.57 -3.63
CA LYS A 151 -5.64 -11.16 -4.12
C LYS A 151 -5.64 -12.65 -3.88
N PHE A 152 -6.67 -13.10 -3.18
CA PHE A 152 -6.97 -14.51 -2.96
C PHE A 152 -8.16 -14.91 -3.84
N VAL A 153 -8.13 -16.13 -4.39
CA VAL A 153 -9.27 -16.66 -5.16
C VAL A 153 -10.42 -17.02 -4.24
N ARG A 154 -10.13 -17.37 -2.98
CA ARG A 154 -11.10 -17.56 -1.91
C ARG A 154 -10.60 -16.87 -0.65
N ALA A 155 -11.47 -16.18 0.07
CA ALA A 155 -11.09 -15.49 1.29
C ALA A 155 -10.54 -16.44 2.37
N THR A 156 -10.92 -17.72 2.37
CA THR A 156 -10.35 -18.74 3.26
C THR A 156 -8.84 -18.92 3.10
N GLN A 157 -8.29 -18.74 1.88
CA GLN A 157 -6.84 -18.82 1.62
C GLN A 157 -6.05 -17.76 2.39
N MET A 158 -6.69 -16.68 2.84
CA MET A 158 -6.07 -15.67 3.70
C MET A 158 -5.54 -16.30 5.00
N ILE A 159 -6.27 -17.27 5.57
CA ILE A 159 -5.91 -17.91 6.84
C ILE A 159 -4.58 -18.66 6.70
N ASP A 160 -4.39 -19.33 5.55
CA ASP A 160 -3.23 -20.18 5.32
C ASP A 160 -1.99 -19.41 4.89
N TYR A 161 -2.16 -18.37 4.06
CA TYR A 161 -1.04 -17.77 3.32
C TYR A 161 -0.67 -16.35 3.72
N MET A 162 -1.55 -15.61 4.38
CA MET A 162 -1.35 -14.17 4.61
C MET A 162 -0.12 -13.89 5.48
N THR A 163 0.05 -14.64 6.56
CA THR A 163 1.17 -14.44 7.50
C THR A 163 2.52 -14.60 6.81
N GLY A 164 2.75 -15.72 6.10
CA GLY A 164 4.00 -15.97 5.39
C GLY A 164 4.23 -14.99 4.23
N ALA A 165 3.19 -14.74 3.43
CA ALA A 165 3.29 -13.80 2.31
C ALA A 165 3.65 -12.38 2.77
N THR A 166 3.06 -11.92 3.88
CA THR A 166 3.32 -10.57 4.40
C THR A 166 4.69 -10.47 5.06
N ASP A 167 5.17 -11.54 5.70
CA ASP A 167 6.54 -11.62 6.22
C ASP A 167 7.58 -11.49 5.10
N ASP A 168 7.41 -12.20 4.00
CA ASP A 168 8.31 -12.09 2.83
C ASP A 168 8.22 -10.72 2.13
N LEU A 169 7.01 -10.16 2.03
CA LEU A 169 6.78 -8.90 1.32
C LEU A 169 7.24 -7.69 2.12
N PHE A 170 7.18 -7.75 3.45
CA PHE A 170 7.32 -6.58 4.32
C PHE A 170 8.34 -6.76 5.45
N GLY A 171 8.90 -7.96 5.61
CA GLY A 171 9.76 -8.33 6.73
C GLY A 171 9.04 -8.38 8.08
N ALA A 172 7.70 -8.47 8.06
CA ALA A 172 6.90 -8.77 9.25
C ALA A 172 5.49 -9.26 8.88
N PRO A 173 4.90 -10.15 9.69
CA PRO A 173 3.54 -10.62 9.49
C PRO A 173 2.52 -9.51 9.73
N ALA A 174 1.67 -9.25 8.74
CA ALA A 174 0.59 -8.28 8.87
C ALA A 174 -0.67 -8.93 9.45
N MET A 175 -1.22 -8.34 10.50
CA MET A 175 -2.53 -8.74 11.03
C MET A 175 -3.65 -8.03 10.28
N VAL A 176 -4.71 -8.78 9.96
CA VAL A 176 -5.91 -8.21 9.35
C VAL A 176 -7.09 -8.43 10.28
N ALA A 177 -7.81 -7.35 10.59
CA ALA A 177 -9.02 -7.38 11.40
C ALA A 177 -10.04 -8.39 10.84
N THR A 178 -10.33 -9.46 11.57
CA THR A 178 -11.33 -10.46 11.17
C THR A 178 -12.74 -10.12 11.63
N PHE A 179 -12.89 -9.14 12.53
CA PHE A 179 -14.17 -8.71 13.10
C PHE A 179 -14.35 -7.19 13.04
N GLU A 180 -15.61 -6.77 12.93
CA GLU A 180 -16.02 -5.37 12.87
C GLU A 180 -15.68 -4.66 14.19
N GLY A 181 -15.07 -3.47 14.11
CA GLY A 181 -14.63 -2.68 15.27
C GLY A 181 -13.17 -2.91 15.72
N TYR A 182 -12.48 -3.94 15.23
CA TYR A 182 -11.03 -4.06 15.45
C TYR A 182 -10.27 -3.09 14.55
N LYS A 183 -9.49 -2.19 15.15
CA LYS A 183 -8.54 -1.35 14.41
C LYS A 183 -7.23 -2.13 14.29
N PRO A 184 -6.85 -2.59 13.08
CA PRO A 184 -5.55 -3.23 12.91
C PRO A 184 -4.46 -2.23 13.34
N ALA A 185 -3.54 -2.69 14.19
CA ALA A 185 -2.37 -1.93 14.56
C ALA A 185 -1.34 -2.03 13.42
N PRO A 186 -0.60 -0.96 13.12
CA PRO A 186 0.52 -1.06 12.19
C PRO A 186 1.56 -2.06 12.72
N THR A 187 2.00 -2.98 11.88
CA THR A 187 3.16 -3.84 12.16
C THR A 187 4.41 -3.16 11.62
N GLN A 188 5.53 -3.29 12.32
CA GLN A 188 6.84 -2.85 11.83
C GLN A 188 7.68 -4.06 11.41
N GLY A 189 8.33 -3.96 10.26
CA GLY A 189 9.21 -4.99 9.72
C GLY A 189 10.50 -4.41 9.17
N GLU A 190 11.50 -5.27 8.98
CA GLU A 190 12.70 -4.91 8.23
C GLU A 190 12.37 -4.90 6.74
N MET A 191 12.62 -3.79 6.08
CA MET A 191 12.27 -3.63 4.68
C MET A 191 13.06 -4.62 3.81
N PRO A 192 12.38 -5.50 3.05
CA PRO A 192 13.07 -6.48 2.22
C PRO A 192 13.91 -5.83 1.12
N ALA A 193 14.95 -6.54 0.67
CA ALA A 193 15.91 -6.04 -0.31
C ALA A 193 15.24 -5.54 -1.60
N TYR A 194 14.27 -6.28 -2.16
CA TYR A 194 13.58 -5.91 -3.40
C TYR A 194 12.91 -4.53 -3.30
N LEU A 195 12.29 -4.23 -2.14
CA LEU A 195 11.57 -2.97 -1.92
C LEU A 195 12.56 -1.83 -1.71
N ARG A 196 13.61 -2.05 -0.92
CA ARG A 196 14.66 -1.05 -0.66
C ARG A 196 15.43 -0.68 -1.93
N GLU A 197 15.77 -1.66 -2.75
CA GLU A 197 16.45 -1.46 -4.03
C GLU A 197 15.56 -0.69 -5.00
N TRP A 198 14.29 -1.09 -5.12
CA TRP A 198 13.32 -0.38 -5.97
C TRP A 198 13.08 1.06 -5.50
N LEU A 199 12.93 1.31 -4.20
CA LEU A 199 12.78 2.68 -3.68
C LEU A 199 14.01 3.54 -4.02
N THR A 200 15.20 2.96 -3.93
CA THR A 200 16.44 3.65 -4.25
C THR A 200 16.55 3.95 -5.74
N SER A 201 16.17 3.03 -6.62
CA SER A 201 16.22 3.24 -8.07
C SER A 201 15.19 4.25 -8.56
N GLU A 202 13.96 4.18 -8.06
CA GLU A 202 12.84 5.00 -8.57
C GLU A 202 12.81 6.40 -7.97
N PHE A 203 13.13 6.56 -6.67
CA PHE A 203 13.02 7.83 -5.97
C PHE A 203 14.37 8.50 -5.71
N GLY A 204 15.49 7.78 -5.88
CA GLY A 204 16.84 8.37 -5.78
C GLY A 204 17.17 8.95 -4.40
N VAL A 205 16.47 8.52 -3.35
CA VAL A 205 16.67 8.96 -1.96
C VAL A 205 17.01 7.79 -1.05
N VAL A 206 17.63 8.11 0.08
CA VAL A 206 17.99 7.12 1.10
C VAL A 206 16.83 6.96 2.09
N TYR A 207 16.22 5.77 2.10
CA TYR A 207 15.22 5.36 3.09
C TYR A 207 15.87 4.68 4.31
N GLY A 208 15.12 4.62 5.42
CA GLY A 208 15.48 3.80 6.58
C GLY A 208 15.38 2.30 6.27
N ALA A 209 15.95 1.48 7.16
CA ALA A 209 15.95 0.02 6.99
C ALA A 209 14.60 -0.64 7.29
N GLY A 210 13.68 0.06 7.95
CA GLY A 210 12.38 -0.47 8.35
C GLY A 210 11.22 0.05 7.48
N CYS A 211 10.08 -0.62 7.59
CA CYS A 211 8.79 -0.10 7.12
C CYS A 211 7.68 -0.43 8.12
N SER A 212 6.64 0.42 8.13
CA SER A 212 5.39 0.15 8.81
C SER A 212 4.35 -0.35 7.81
N VAL A 213 3.58 -1.37 8.17
CA VAL A 213 2.53 -1.94 7.31
C VAL A 213 1.21 -1.99 8.04
N LEU A 214 0.16 -1.60 7.35
CA LEU A 214 -1.21 -1.61 7.85
C LEU A 214 -2.15 -2.20 6.81
N ALA A 215 -2.97 -3.17 7.19
CA ALA A 215 -4.09 -3.59 6.36
C ALA A 215 -5.21 -2.55 6.47
N VAL A 216 -5.59 -1.93 5.35
CA VAL A 216 -6.45 -0.74 5.36
C VAL A 216 -7.86 -1.02 4.86
N GLU A 217 -8.01 -1.86 3.84
CA GLU A 217 -9.31 -2.09 3.19
C GLU A 217 -9.39 -3.49 2.57
N ARG A 218 -10.61 -4.00 2.40
CA ARG A 218 -10.88 -5.25 1.69
C ARG A 218 -11.85 -5.03 0.53
N THR A 219 -11.49 -5.54 -0.64
CA THR A 219 -12.37 -5.57 -1.80
C THR A 219 -12.81 -7.00 -2.06
N PHE A 220 -14.12 -7.24 -2.09
CA PHE A 220 -14.72 -8.54 -2.41
C PHE A 220 -15.26 -8.55 -3.84
N SER A 221 -15.29 -9.73 -4.45
CA SER A 221 -16.13 -9.92 -5.65
C SER A 221 -17.59 -9.86 -5.21
N ILE A 222 -18.32 -8.83 -5.65
CA ILE A 222 -19.79 -8.79 -5.53
C ILE A 222 -20.37 -9.87 -6.46
#